data_AF-G9K7B0-F1
#
_entry.id   AF-G9K7B0-F1
#
_cell.length_a   1.000
_cell.length_b   1.000
_cell.length_c   1.000
_cell.angle_alpha   90.00
_cell.angle_beta   90.00
_cell.angle_gamma   90.00
#
_symmetry.space_group_name_H-M   'P 1'
#
loop_
_entity.id
_entity.type
_entity.pdbx_description
1 polymer ?
#
loop_
_entity_poly.entity_id
_entity_poly.type
_entity_poly.pdbx_seq_one_letter_code
_entity_poly.pdbx_strand_id
1 'polypeptide(L)'
;EIDKKSDIEFTLKVSYLEIYNEEILDLLCPSREKASQINIREDPKEGIKIVGLTEKTVVVALDTVSCLEQGNNCRTVASTAMNS
;
A
#
# COMPACT_ATOMS: atom_id res chain seq x y z
N GLU A 1 -33.08 -16.73 5.74
CA GLU A 1 -32.46 -16.64 7.08
C GLU A 1 -30.96 -16.62 6.86
N ILE A 2 -30.30 -15.49 7.15
CA ILE A 2 -28.85 -15.35 6.93
C ILE A 2 -28.19 -15.94 8.16
N ASP A 3 -27.52 -17.08 7.98
CA ASP A 3 -26.69 -17.72 8.99
C ASP A 3 -25.64 -16.73 9.49
N LYS A 4 -25.85 -16.18 10.70
CA LYS A 4 -24.85 -15.40 11.42
C LYS A 4 -23.77 -16.37 11.90
N LYS A 5 -22.71 -16.55 11.11
CA LYS A 5 -21.41 -17.00 11.66
C LYS A 5 -20.91 -15.89 12.59
N SER A 6 -21.23 -15.99 13.87
CA SER A 6 -21.03 -14.93 14.87
C SER A 6 -19.63 -14.84 15.46
N ASP A 7 -18.69 -15.72 15.09
CA ASP A 7 -17.37 -15.78 15.74
C ASP A 7 -16.21 -15.80 14.74
N ILE A 8 -16.29 -15.00 13.66
CA ILE A 8 -15.14 -14.79 12.76
C ILE A 8 -14.80 -13.31 12.71
N GLU A 9 -13.65 -12.97 13.27
CA GLU A 9 -13.07 -11.63 13.18
C GLU A 9 -12.17 -11.55 11.95
N PHE A 10 -12.33 -10.46 11.19
CA PHE A 10 -11.48 -10.15 10.05
C PHE A 10 -10.74 -8.85 10.32
N THR A 11 -9.44 -8.82 10.01
CA THR A 11 -8.65 -7.59 9.97
C THR A 11 -8.24 -7.33 8.54
N LEU A 12 -8.62 -6.18 8.01
CA LEU A 12 -8.22 -5.75 6.67
C LEU A 12 -7.07 -4.75 6.80
N LYS A 13 -6.08 -4.91 5.93
CA LYS A 13 -4.95 -4.00 5.81
C LYS A 13 -4.73 -3.63 4.35
N VAL A 14 -4.24 -2.43 4.12
CA VAL A 14 -3.88 -1.93 2.80
C VAL A 14 -2.46 -1.40 2.80
N SER A 15 -1.76 -1.64 1.71
CA SER A 15 -0.44 -1.10 1.42
C SER A 15 -0.45 -0.52 0.00
N TYR A 16 0.27 0.58 -0.23
CA TYR A 16 0.33 1.22 -1.54
C TYR A 16 1.75 1.69 -1.83
N LEU A 17 2.30 1.28 -2.97
CA LEU A 17 3.65 1.62 -3.41
C LEU A 17 3.67 2.06 -4.87
N GLU A 18 4.72 2.78 -5.24
CA GLU A 18 5.08 3.12 -6.61
C GLU A 18 6.45 2.52 -6.93
N ILE A 19 6.60 1.97 -8.14
CA ILE A 19 7.91 1.60 -8.69
C ILE A 19 8.20 2.58 -9.81
N TYR A 20 9.21 3.41 -9.61
CA TYR A 20 9.62 4.42 -10.57
C TYR A 20 11.14 4.39 -10.72
N ASN A 21 11.63 4.22 -11.96
CA ASN A 21 13.06 4.14 -12.24
C ASN A 21 13.81 3.10 -11.37
N GLU A 22 13.23 1.90 -11.22
CA GLU A 22 13.75 0.82 -10.36
C GLU A 22 13.84 1.15 -8.86
N GLU A 23 13.33 2.31 -8.42
CA GLU A 23 13.20 2.68 -7.01
C GLU A 23 11.78 2.39 -6.51
N ILE A 24 11.69 1.87 -5.30
CA ILE A 24 10.41 1.59 -4.63
C ILE A 24 10.10 2.72 -3.66
N LEU A 25 8.92 3.30 -3.80
CA LEU A 25 8.42 4.38 -2.96
C LEU A 25 7.18 3.92 -2.22
N ASP A 26 7.19 4.08 -0.90
CA ASP A 26 6.00 3.89 -0.07
C ASP A 26 5.07 5.09 -0.21
N LEU A 27 3.87 4.89 -0.74
CA LEU A 27 2.90 5.96 -0.94
C LEU A 27 2.06 6.25 0.31
N LEU A 28 2.08 5.37 1.31
CA LEU A 28 1.34 5.56 2.57
C LEU A 28 2.25 6.01 3.73
N CYS A 29 3.57 5.96 3.55
CA CYS A 29 4.52 6.42 4.55
C CYS A 29 4.56 7.97 4.62
N PRO A 30 4.42 8.56 5.82
CA PRO A 30 4.50 10.01 6.00
C PRO A 30 5.91 10.59 5.79
N SER A 31 6.96 9.76 5.84
CA SER A 31 8.34 10.18 5.60
C SER A 31 8.94 9.41 4.43
N ARG A 32 9.38 10.14 3.41
CA ARG A 32 10.07 9.57 2.24
C ARG A 32 11.43 8.96 2.58
N GLU A 33 11.99 9.26 3.76
CA GLU A 33 13.30 8.74 4.20
C GLU A 33 13.30 7.22 4.43
N LYS A 34 12.13 6.61 4.66
CA LYS A 34 11.99 5.16 4.87
C LYS A 34 11.97 4.34 3.58
N ALA A 35 11.99 4.97 2.41
CA ALA A 35 12.04 4.25 1.12
C ALA A 35 13.26 3.31 1.04
N SER A 36 14.39 3.69 1.66
CA SER A 36 15.62 2.88 1.74
C SER A 36 15.48 1.56 2.51
N GLN A 37 14.35 1.31 3.18
CA GLN A 37 14.12 0.11 3.98
C GLN A 37 13.21 -0.91 3.27
N ILE A 38 12.65 -0.58 2.11
CA ILE A 38 11.74 -1.48 1.38
C ILE A 38 12.52 -2.48 0.55
N ASN A 39 12.24 -3.77 0.77
CA ASN A 39 12.92 -4.86 0.08
C ASN A 39 11.90 -5.85 -0.48
N ILE A 40 12.00 -6.14 -1.78
CA ILE A 40 11.30 -7.26 -2.41
C ILE A 40 12.11 -8.53 -2.18
N ARG A 41 11.48 -9.56 -1.64
CA ARG A 41 12.10 -10.86 -1.35
C ARG A 41 11.21 -11.97 -1.90
N GLU A 42 11.82 -13.07 -2.32
CA GLU A 42 11.09 -14.27 -2.72
C GLU A 42 11.11 -15.28 -1.56
N ASP A 43 9.92 -15.58 -1.03
CA ASP A 43 9.70 -16.64 -0.07
C ASP A 43 9.39 -17.96 -0.82
N PRO A 44 10.11 -19.07 -0.56
CA PRO A 44 9.92 -20.33 -1.27
C PRO A 44 8.52 -20.94 -1.17
N LYS A 45 7.69 -20.52 -0.20
CA LYS A 45 6.33 -21.03 0.02
C LYS A 45 5.26 -20.00 -0.31
N GLU A 46 5.50 -18.75 0.05
CA GLU A 46 4.51 -17.67 -0.03
C GLU A 46 4.73 -16.71 -1.21
N GLY A 47 5.79 -16.92 -2.00
CA GLY A 47 6.10 -16.12 -3.18
C GLY A 47 6.70 -14.77 -2.85
N ILE A 48 6.41 -13.76 -3.68
CA ILE A 48 7.00 -12.43 -3.53
C ILE A 48 6.45 -11.73 -2.29
N LYS A 49 7.35 -11.27 -1.41
CA LYS A 49 7.06 -10.49 -0.22
C LYS A 49 7.75 -9.14 -0.27
N ILE A 50 7.08 -8.12 0.23
CA ILE A 50 7.63 -6.77 0.35
C ILE A 50 7.80 -6.47 1.84
N VAL A 51 9.06 -6.37 2.26
CA VAL A 51 9.44 -6.11 3.65
C VAL A 51 9.66 -4.62 3.82
N GLY A 52 9.12 -4.04 4.90
CA GLY A 52 9.31 -2.63 5.24
C GLY A 52 8.26 -1.69 4.64
N LEU A 53 7.31 -2.20 3.85
CA LEU A 53 6.21 -1.43 3.32
C LEU A 53 5.16 -1.12 4.41
N THR A 54 4.64 0.10 4.42
CA THR A 54 3.61 0.53 5.36
C THR A 54 2.29 -0.20 5.07
N GLU A 55 1.76 -0.86 6.09
CA GLU A 55 0.40 -1.41 6.10
C GLU A 55 -0.50 -0.56 7.00
N LYS A 56 -1.65 -0.12 6.50
CA LYS A 56 -2.68 0.56 7.28
C LYS A 56 -3.88 -0.35 7.47
N THR A 57 -4.32 -0.54 8.70
CA THR A 57 -5.58 -1.23 9.00
C THR A 57 -6.75 -0.38 8.53
N VAL A 58 -7.71 -1.00 7.84
CA VAL A 58 -8.94 -0.35 7.37
C VAL A 58 -10.14 -1.08 7.94
N VAL A 59 -11.16 -0.33 8.37
CA VAL A 59 -12.38 -0.88 8.99
C VAL A 59 -13.56 -0.70 8.06
N VAL A 60 -13.60 0.40 7.30
CA VAL A 60 -14.64 0.69 6.31
C VAL A 60 -14.06 1.01 4.94
N ALA A 61 -14.87 0.89 3.90
CA ALA A 61 -14.46 1.19 2.53
C ALA A 61 -13.90 2.62 2.38
N LEU A 62 -14.44 3.58 3.13
CA LEU A 62 -13.96 4.97 3.12
C LEU A 62 -12.51 5.10 3.58
N ASP A 63 -12.06 4.28 4.54
CA ASP A 63 -10.66 4.29 5.00
C ASP A 63 -9.72 3.87 3.86
N THR A 64 -10.16 2.90 3.05
CA THR A 64 -9.42 2.43 1.87
C THR A 64 -9.35 3.53 0.81
N VAL A 65 -10.48 4.21 0.54
CA VAL A 65 -10.52 5.35 -0.40
C VAL A 65 -9.59 6.48 0.08
N SER A 66 -9.58 6.79 1.37
CA SER A 66 -8.67 7.80 1.93
C SER A 66 -7.20 7.42 1.76
N CYS A 67 -6.84 6.14 1.93
CA CYS A 67 -5.49 5.66 1.65
C CYS A 67 -5.12 5.80 0.17
N LEU A 68 -6.06 5.53 -0.75
CA LEU A 68 -5.85 5.72 -2.19
C LEU A 68 -5.62 7.18 -2.55
N GLU A 69 -6.45 8.09 -2.02
CA GLU A 69 -6.30 9.54 -2.23
C GLU A 69 -4.97 10.06 -1.68
N GLN A 70 -4.62 9.66 -0.45
CA GLN A 70 -3.31 9.99 0.14
C GLN A 70 -2.18 9.50 -0.76
N GLY A 71 -2.21 8.23 -1.16
CA GLY A 71 -1.15 7.66 -1.99
C GLY A 71 -1.02 8.36 -3.33
N ASN A 72 -2.14 8.65 -3.99
CA ASN A 72 -2.16 9.39 -5.26
C ASN A 72 -1.54 10.78 -5.15
N ASN A 73 -1.78 11.50 -4.05
CA ASN A 73 -1.14 12.80 -3.81
C ASN A 73 0.38 12.69 -3.57
N CYS A 74 0.85 11.54 -3.07
CA CYS A 74 2.26 11.29 -2.81
C CYS A 74 3.03 10.76 -4.03
N ARG A 75 2.34 10.28 -5.07
CA ARG A 75 2.95 9.74 -6.29
C ARG A 75 3.82 10.77 -7.01
N THR A 76 4.90 10.30 -7.58
CA THR A 76 5.82 11.14 -8.34
C THR A 76 5.19 11.47 -9.70
N VAL A 77 4.71 12.70 -9.87
CA VAL A 77 4.29 13.19 -11.18
C VAL A 77 5.51 13.81 -11.86
N ALA A 78 6.09 13.13 -12.84
CA ALA A 78 7.10 13.75 -13.69
C ALA A 78 6.44 14.88 -14.50
N SER A 79 7.01 16.08 -14.46
CA SER A 79 6.57 17.20 -15.32
C SER A 79 6.99 16.90 -16.76
N THR A 80 6.14 16.22 -17.51
CA THR A 80 6.30 16.09 -18.97
C THR A 80 4.99 16.51 -19.64
N ALA A 81 5.08 17.02 -20.87
CA ALA A 81 3.96 17.60 -21.63
C ALA A 81 2.77 16.65 -21.89
N MET A 82 2.86 15.39 -21.47
CA MET A 82 1.84 14.36 -21.62
C MET A 82 0.82 14.31 -20.46
N ASN A 83 1.12 14.96 -19.32
CA ASN A 83 0.28 14.94 -18.11
C ASN A 83 -0.69 16.14 -18.00
N SER A 84 -1.10 16.73 -19.13
CA SER A 84 -2.10 17.83 -19.17
C SER A 84 -3.49 17.32 -19.48
#